data_AF-A0A250IQ52-F1
#
_entry.id   AF-A0A250IQ52-F1
#
_cell.length_a   1.000
_cell.length_b   1.000
_cell.length_c   1.000
_cell.angle_alpha   90.00
_cell.angle_beta   90.00
_cell.angle_gamma   90.00
#
_symmetry.space_group_name_H-M   'P 1'
#
loop_
_entity.id
_entity.type
_entity.pdbx_description
1 polymer ?
#
loop_
_entity_poly.entity_id
_entity_poly.type
_entity_poly.pdbx_seq_one_letter_code
_entity_poly.pdbx_strand_id
1 'polypeptide(L)' 'MEERGWAYRRRQPEGTVLYEAVRDNLTTLLADVFACLRCGGKRRVLAYVKGAGGERAIVEYLGWPTASGHLAPERGPPQ' A
#
# COMPACT_ATOMS: atom_id res chain seq x y z
N MET A 1 -29.33 16.22 7.95
CA MET A 1 -28.47 16.57 6.81
C MET A 1 -27.75 15.29 6.45
N GLU A 2 -28.11 14.69 5.32
CA GLU A 2 -27.82 13.29 4.98
C GLU A 2 -26.40 13.16 4.41
N GLU A 3 -25.50 12.48 5.14
CA GLU A 3 -24.20 12.08 4.62
C GLU A 3 -24.41 11.06 3.51
N ARG A 4 -24.42 11.53 2.26
CA ARG A 4 -24.38 10.66 1.07
C ARG A 4 -23.03 9.95 1.04
N GLY A 5 -22.95 8.83 1.75
CA GLY A 5 -21.81 7.93 1.73
C GLY A 5 -21.58 7.40 0.32
N TRP A 6 -20.60 7.96 -0.39
CA TRP A 6 -20.05 7.31 -1.56
C TRP A 6 -19.34 6.04 -1.09
N ALA A 7 -20.03 4.90 -1.19
CA ALA A 7 -19.42 3.60 -1.02
C ALA A 7 -18.30 3.49 -2.06
N TYR A 8 -17.06 3.47 -1.60
CA TYR A 8 -15.90 3.25 -2.45
C TYR A 8 -16.10 1.97 -3.26
N ARG A 9 -16.30 2.12 -4.58
CA ARG A 9 -16.33 1.01 -5.50
C ARG A 9 -14.89 0.76 -5.94
N ARG A 10 -14.30 -0.34 -5.46
CA ARG A 10 -12.95 -0.76 -5.86
C ARG A 10 -12.89 -0.82 -7.39
N ARG A 11 -12.01 -0.02 -8.00
CA ARG A 11 -11.62 -0.22 -9.42
C ARG A 11 -11.11 -1.66 -9.55
N GLN A 12 -11.28 -2.31 -10.69
CA GLN A 12 -10.61 -3.60 -10.94
C GLN A 12 -9.15 -3.29 -11.34
N PRO A 13 -8.18 -3.28 -10.40
CA PRO A 13 -6.80 -2.97 -10.73
C PRO A 13 -6.20 -4.02 -11.68
N GLU A 14 -6.78 -5.21 -11.75
CA GLU A 14 -6.24 -6.37 -12.46
C GLU A 14 -6.11 -6.13 -13.97
N GLY A 15 -6.85 -5.18 -14.53
CA GLY A 15 -6.74 -4.75 -15.94
C GLY A 15 -5.81 -3.55 -16.16
N THR A 16 -5.05 -3.12 -15.15
CA THR A 16 -4.11 -2.00 -15.29
C THR A 16 -2.70 -2.48 -15.64
N VAL A 17 -2.00 -1.72 -16.48
CA VAL A 17 -0.58 -1.97 -16.81
C VAL A 17 0.30 -2.03 -15.56
N LEU A 18 -0.02 -1.23 -14.52
CA LEU A 18 0.67 -1.28 -13.24
C LEU A 18 0.53 -2.65 -12.57
N TYR A 19 -0.68 -3.20 -12.57
CA TYR A 19 -0.93 -4.51 -11.96
C TYR A 19 -0.18 -5.61 -12.72
N GLU A 20 -0.18 -5.57 -14.05
CA GLU A 20 0.58 -6.51 -14.89
C GLU A 20 2.08 -6.43 -14.58
N ALA A 21 2.66 -5.21 -14.59
CA ALA A 21 4.07 -5.02 -14.28
C ALA A 21 4.44 -5.53 -12.87
N VAL A 22 3.58 -5.30 -11.87
CA VAL A 22 3.78 -5.81 -10.50
C VAL A 22 3.68 -7.33 -10.47
N ARG A 23 2.73 -7.93 -11.20
CA ARG A 23 2.56 -9.39 -11.29
C ARG A 23 3.81 -10.04 -11.90
N ASP A 24 4.30 -9.51 -13.01
CA ASP A 24 5.44 -10.07 -13.74
C ASP A 24 6.77 -9.90 -12.99
N ASN A 25 6.87 -8.87 -12.15
CA ASN A 25 8.09 -8.55 -11.39
C ASN A 25 7.97 -8.85 -9.89
N LEU A 26 6.92 -9.56 -9.46
CA LEU A 26 6.61 -9.75 -8.04
C LEU A 26 7.80 -10.37 -7.28
N THR A 27 8.47 -11.35 -7.88
CA THR A 27 9.65 -12.00 -7.28
C THR A 27 10.78 -11.01 -6.99
N THR A 28 11.09 -10.14 -7.95
CA THR A 28 12.15 -9.12 -7.82
C THR A 28 11.75 -8.06 -6.78
N LEU A 29 10.50 -7.60 -6.82
CA LEU A 29 9.98 -6.65 -5.83
C LEU A 29 10.05 -7.21 -4.41
N LEU A 30 9.66 -8.47 -4.20
CA LEU A 30 9.75 -9.11 -2.89
C LEU A 30 11.21 -9.31 -2.45
N ALA A 31 12.13 -9.58 -3.37
CA ALA A 31 13.55 -9.67 -3.04
C ALA A 31 14.09 -8.33 -2.51
N ASP A 32 13.73 -7.21 -3.14
CA ASP A 32 14.12 -5.87 -2.70
C ASP A 32 13.48 -5.49 -1.36
N VAL A 33 12.15 -5.65 -1.23
CA VAL A 33 11.42 -5.33 0.01
C VAL A 33 11.95 -6.14 1.21
N PHE A 34 12.32 -7.40 1.00
CA PHE A 34 12.86 -8.25 2.07
C PHE A 34 14.39 -8.20 2.19
N ALA A 35 15.11 -7.42 1.38
CA ALA A 35 16.55 -7.25 1.58
C ALA A 35 16.83 -6.51 2.89
N CYS A 36 17.80 -6.98 3.67
CA CYS A 36 18.31 -6.26 4.84
C CYS A 36 19.32 -5.21 4.37
N LEU A 37 19.00 -3.92 4.53
CA LEU A 37 19.88 -2.82 4.11
C LEU A 37 21.24 -2.79 4.85
N ARG A 38 21.38 -3.52 5.97
CA ARG A 38 22.63 -3.60 6.74
C ARG A 38 23.56 -4.71 6.27
N CYS A 39 23.04 -5.88 5.92
CA CYS A 39 23.87 -7.07 5.65
C CYS A 39 23.54 -7.80 4.34
N GLY A 40 22.55 -7.34 3.57
CA GLY A 40 22.13 -7.99 2.31
C GLY A 40 21.33 -9.28 2.49
N GLY A 41 21.14 -9.77 3.72
CA GLY A 41 20.37 -10.99 4.00
C GLY A 41 18.86 -10.83 3.74
N LYS A 42 18.17 -11.95 3.54
CA LYS A 42 16.71 -11.99 3.31
C LYS A 42 15.93 -11.96 4.64
N ARG A 43 15.13 -10.92 4.84
CA ARG A 43 14.17 -10.78 5.94
C ARG A 43 12.96 -11.70 5.74
N ARG A 44 12.29 -12.06 6.83
CA ARG A 44 11.07 -12.88 6.85
C ARG A 44 10.01 -12.17 7.69
N VAL A 45 8.75 -12.30 7.29
CA VAL A 45 7.61 -11.81 8.09
C VAL A 45 7.42 -12.74 9.27
N LEU A 46 7.42 -12.21 10.49
CA LEU A 46 7.22 -12.98 11.72
C LEU A 46 5.77 -12.92 12.24
N ALA A 47 5.09 -11.80 12.00
CA ALA A 47 3.72 -11.57 12.44
C ALA A 47 3.01 -10.57 11.53
N TYR A 48 1.68 -10.64 11.52
CA TYR A 48 0.81 -9.66 10.86
C TYR A 48 -0.04 -8.98 11.93
N VAL A 49 -0.14 -7.66 11.87
CA VAL A 49 -1.08 -6.89 12.70
C VAL A 49 -2.47 -7.08 12.11
N LYS A 50 -3.41 -7.58 12.92
CA LYS A 50 -4.82 -7.71 12.55
C LYS A 50 -5.66 -6.79 13.46
N GLY A 51 -6.61 -6.08 12.86
CA GLY A 51 -7.50 -5.14 13.55
C GLY A 51 -7.14 -3.69 13.25
N ALA A 52 -8.17 -2.85 13.06
CA ALA A 52 -7.99 -1.44 12.79
C ALA A 52 -7.37 -0.73 14.02
N GLY A 53 -6.29 0.01 13.80
CA GLY A 53 -5.63 0.87 14.81
C GLY A 53 -4.26 0.42 15.27
N GLY A 54 -3.89 -0.86 15.12
CA GLY A 54 -2.55 -1.35 15.47
C GLY A 54 -1.48 -0.76 14.55
N GLU A 55 -1.81 -0.62 13.27
CA GLU A 55 -1.02 0.08 12.26
C GLU A 55 -0.79 1.56 12.62
N ARG A 56 -1.81 2.25 13.15
CA ARG A 56 -1.68 3.66 13.54
C ARG A 56 -0.70 3.81 14.69
N ALA A 57 -0.84 2.99 15.74
CA ALA A 57 0.04 3.01 16.91
C ALA A 57 1.51 2.74 16.54
N ILE A 58 1.75 1.81 15.60
CA ILE A 58 3.11 1.51 15.12
C ILE A 58 3.69 2.70 14.36
N VAL A 59 2.93 3.29 13.44
CA VAL A 59 3.37 4.43 12.62
C VAL A 59 3.63 5.67 13.50
N GLU A 60 2.78 5.92 14.50
CA GLU A 60 2.98 6.93 15.55
C GLU A 60 4.29 6.70 16.32
N TYR A 61 4.53 5.48 16.80
CA TYR A 61 5.74 5.13 17.52
C TYR A 61 7.01 5.32 16.68
N LEU A 62 6.93 5.05 15.38
CA LEU A 62 8.04 5.25 14.43
C LEU A 62 8.26 6.72 14.05
N GLY A 63 7.40 7.64 14.47
CA GLY A 63 7.45 9.05 14.10
C GLY A 63 7.07 9.31 12.64
N TRP A 64 6.31 8.41 12.03
CA TRP A 64 5.85 8.54 10.65
C TRP A 64 4.49 9.27 10.59
N PRO A 65 4.16 9.94 9.48
CA PRO A 65 2.88 10.61 9.34
C PRO A 65 1.71 9.61 9.42
N THR A 66 0.78 9.81 10.36
CA THR A 66 -0.43 8.99 10.51
C THR A 66 -1.66 9.56 9.81
N ALA A 67 -1.62 10.83 9.40
CA ALA A 67 -2.63 11.39 8.54
C ALA A 67 -2.48 10.83 7.11
N SER A 68 -3.54 10.23 6.58
CA SER A 68 -3.59 9.88 5.16
C SER A 68 -3.36 11.12 4.29
N GLY A 69 -2.57 10.96 3.22
CA GLY A 69 -2.44 12.01 2.21
C GLY A 69 -3.78 12.32 1.54
N HIS A 70 -3.98 13.58 1.15
CA HIS A 70 -5.15 13.97 0.36
C HIS A 70 -5.16 13.15 -0.94
N LEU A 71 -6.26 12.41 -1.20
CA LEU A 71 -6.41 11.65 -2.43
C LEU A 71 -6.43 12.62 -3.61
N ALA A 72 -5.58 12.40 -4.61
CA ALA A 72 -5.64 13.17 -5.83
C ALA A 72 -7.01 12.96 -6.49
N PRO A 73 -7.63 14.03 -7.05
CA PRO A 73 -8.82 13.88 -7.88
C PRO A 73 -8.55 12.87 -9.01
N GLU A 74 -9.59 12.15 -9.41
CA GLU A 74 -9.48 11.20 -10.51
C GLU A 74 -8.99 11.91 -11.78
N ARG A 75 -7.86 11.47 -12.33
CA ARG A 75 -7.36 12.00 -13.61
C ARG A 75 -8.11 11.32 -14.75
N GLY A 76 -8.61 12.13 -15.69
CA GLY A 76 -9.15 11.65 -16.95
C GLY A 76 -8.05 11.07 -17.87
N PRO A 77 -8.45 10.37 -18.94
CA PRO A 77 -7.49 9.84 -19.91
C PRO A 77 -6.63 10.96 -20.54
N PRO A 78 -5.37 10.68 -20.89
CA PRO A 78 -4.52 11.61 -21.64
C PRO A 78 -5.11 11.92 -23.03
N GLN A 79 -4.95 13.17 -23.49
CA GLN A 79 -5.45 13.69 -24.78
C GLN A 79 -4.50 13.30 -25.93
#